data_AF-A0A1Y1ZIR3-F1
#
_entry.id   AF-A0A1Y1ZIR3-F1
#
_cell.length_a   1.000
_cell.length_b   1.000
_cell.length_c   1.000
_cell.angle_alpha   90.00
_cell.angle_beta   90.00
_cell.angle_gamma   90.00
#
_symmetry.space_group_name_H-M   'P 1'
#
loop_
_entity.id
_entity.type
_entity.pdbx_description
1 polymer ?
#
loop_
_entity_poly.entity_id
_entity_poly.type
_entity_poly.pdbx_seq_one_letter_code
_entity_poly.pdbx_strand_id
1 'polypeptide(L)'
;MHLGTILSRATILIGHGLENDLIALRLIHDRVIDTCVLFPRAQPPAASNPQGTIWKHSLKMLVEKVLGRRIQALGGEDSRDDSAEDARGAVELVLEYLKVQQKGGVISY
;
A
#
# COMPACT_ATOMS: atom_id res chain seq x y z
N MET A 1 1.82 -14.06 -22.70
CA MET A 1 1.33 -13.16 -21.63
C MET A 1 0.41 -13.95 -20.71
N HIS A 2 0.82 -14.27 -19.48
CA HIS A 2 0.04 -15.06 -18.50
C HIS A 2 -0.85 -14.19 -17.58
N LEU A 3 -0.77 -12.86 -17.67
CA LEU A 3 -1.50 -11.98 -16.75
C LEU A 3 -3.02 -12.01 -16.98
N GLY A 4 -3.47 -12.09 -18.24
CA GLY A 4 -4.88 -12.18 -18.61
C GLY A 4 -5.56 -13.50 -18.22
N THR A 5 -4.81 -14.54 -17.85
CA THR A 5 -5.36 -15.80 -17.33
C THR A 5 -5.56 -15.79 -15.82
N ILE A 6 -4.91 -14.86 -15.11
CA ILE A 6 -4.94 -14.76 -13.63
C ILE A 6 -5.78 -13.55 -13.18
N LEU A 7 -5.82 -12.49 -13.99
CA LEU A 7 -6.63 -11.30 -13.73
C LEU A 7 -7.97 -11.39 -14.46
N SER A 8 -9.02 -11.52 -13.67
CA SER A 8 -10.41 -11.40 -14.12
C SER A 8 -11.02 -10.13 -13.51
N ARG A 9 -12.18 -9.69 -14.03
CA ARG A 9 -12.97 -8.61 -13.43
C ARG A 9 -13.38 -8.90 -11.97
N ALA A 10 -13.39 -10.17 -11.56
CA ALA A 10 -13.70 -10.55 -10.19
C ALA A 10 -12.50 -10.48 -9.24
N THR A 11 -11.28 -10.45 -9.77
CA THR A 11 -10.04 -10.40 -8.98
C THR A 11 -9.95 -9.06 -8.25
N ILE A 12 -9.46 -9.05 -7.00
CA ILE A 12 -9.14 -7.81 -6.28
C ILE A 12 -7.62 -7.67 -6.30
N LEU A 13 -7.13 -6.55 -6.83
CA LEU A 13 -5.70 -6.23 -6.80
C LEU A 13 -5.36 -5.54 -5.49
N ILE A 14 -4.33 -6.03 -4.81
CA ILE A 14 -3.83 -5.45 -3.56
C ILE A 14 -2.35 -5.09 -3.76
N GLY A 15 -1.97 -3.89 -3.35
CA GLY A 15 -0.59 -3.44 -3.49
C GLY A 15 -0.33 -2.09 -2.84
N HIS A 16 0.78 -1.45 -3.23
CA HIS A 16 1.22 -0.18 -2.67
C HIS A 16 1.63 0.77 -3.81
N GLY A 17 0.85 1.83 -4.03
CA GLY A 17 1.10 2.79 -5.11
C GLY A 17 0.83 2.21 -6.51
N LEU A 18 -0.19 1.36 -6.63
CA LEU A 18 -0.50 0.58 -7.84
C LEU A 18 -0.84 1.44 -9.07
N GLU A 19 -1.13 2.72 -8.88
CA GLU A 19 -1.32 3.70 -9.95
C GLU A 19 -0.24 3.60 -11.02
N ASN A 20 1.03 3.61 -10.61
CA ASN A 20 2.17 3.57 -11.53
C ASN A 20 2.28 2.21 -12.24
N ASP A 21 2.05 1.12 -11.51
CA ASP A 21 2.11 -0.24 -12.05
C ASP A 21 1.02 -0.47 -13.09
N LEU A 22 -0.22 -0.04 -12.80
CA LEU A 22 -1.35 -0.16 -13.70
C LEU A 22 -1.17 0.67 -14.97
N ILE A 23 -0.61 1.88 -14.86
CA ILE A 23 -0.24 2.72 -16.00
C ILE A 23 0.83 2.01 -16.86
N ALA A 24 1.88 1.50 -16.24
CA ALA A 24 2.96 0.79 -16.95
C ALA A 24 2.46 -0.47 -17.66
N LEU A 25 1.55 -1.22 -17.02
CA LEU A 25 0.90 -2.41 -17.58
C LEU A 25 -0.21 -2.08 -18.58
N ARG A 26 -0.60 -0.80 -18.72
CA ARG A 26 -1.75 -0.33 -19.52
C ARG A 26 -3.04 -1.08 -19.17
N LEU A 27 -3.24 -1.34 -17.88
CA LEU A 27 -4.33 -2.14 -17.36
C LEU A 27 -5.31 -1.26 -16.59
N ILE A 28 -6.59 -1.35 -16.93
CA ILE A 28 -7.68 -0.71 -16.18
C ILE A 28 -8.37 -1.79 -15.37
N HIS A 29 -8.40 -1.62 -14.05
CA HIS A 29 -9.05 -2.55 -13.13
C HIS A 29 -9.82 -1.77 -12.06
N ASP A 30 -11.10 -2.10 -11.88
CA ASP A 30 -12.02 -1.38 -11.00
C ASP A 30 -11.95 -1.82 -9.54
N ARG A 31 -11.39 -3.01 -9.27
CA ARG A 31 -11.31 -3.61 -7.94
C ARG A 31 -9.89 -3.59 -7.40
N VAL A 32 -9.47 -2.44 -6.90
CA VAL A 32 -8.12 -2.20 -6.38
C VAL A 32 -8.18 -1.76 -4.92
N ILE A 33 -7.34 -2.35 -4.08
CA ILE A 33 -7.05 -1.91 -2.72
C ILE A 33 -5.60 -1.45 -2.69
N ASP A 34 -5.39 -0.13 -2.62
CA ASP A 34 -4.08 0.48 -2.54
C ASP A 34 -3.76 0.90 -1.10
N THR A 35 -2.69 0.33 -0.54
CA THR A 35 -2.23 0.65 0.82
C THR A 35 -1.76 2.10 0.97
N CYS A 36 -1.25 2.76 -0.08
CA CYS A 36 -0.95 4.20 -0.03
C CYS A 36 -2.18 5.06 0.24
N VAL A 37 -3.35 4.60 -0.22
CA VAL A 37 -4.63 5.29 -0.07
C VAL A 37 -5.31 4.91 1.24
N LEU A 38 -5.19 3.65 1.68
CA LEU A 38 -5.72 3.19 2.96
C LEU A 38 -5.03 3.80 4.18
N PHE A 39 -3.74 4.13 4.05
CA PHE A 39 -2.93 4.73 5.11
C PHE A 39 -2.46 6.14 4.71
N PRO A 40 -3.38 7.11 4.55
CA PRO A 40 -3.02 8.44 4.10
C PRO A 40 -2.30 9.21 5.20
N ARG A 41 -1.29 10.01 4.83
CA ARG A 41 -0.76 11.05 5.71
C ARG A 41 -1.44 12.37 5.40
N ALA A 42 -2.51 12.70 6.12
CA ALA A 42 -3.13 14.01 6.00
C ALA A 42 -2.44 15.01 6.93
N GLN A 43 -1.86 16.07 6.36
CA GLN A 43 -1.62 17.31 7.10
C GLN A 43 -2.90 18.15 7.05
N PRO A 44 -3.46 18.55 8.20
CA PRO A 44 -4.66 19.36 8.24
C PRO A 44 -4.39 20.74 7.60
N PRO A 45 -5.44 21.42 7.10
CA PRO A 45 -5.34 22.79 6.64
C PRO A 45 -4.61 23.69 7.65
N ALA A 46 -3.70 24.51 7.15
CA ALA A 46 -2.98 25.51 7.93
C ALA A 46 -3.08 26.87 7.23
N ALA A 47 -2.79 27.97 7.94
CA ALA A 47 -2.83 29.31 7.35
C ALA A 47 -1.95 29.45 6.09
N SER A 48 -0.87 28.67 6.00
CA SER A 48 0.03 28.60 4.84
C SER A 48 -0.43 27.65 3.73
N ASN A 49 -1.35 26.72 4.01
CA ASN A 49 -1.94 25.80 3.05
C ASN A 49 -3.40 25.48 3.43
N PRO A 50 -4.37 26.28 2.94
CA PRO A 50 -5.78 26.12 3.28
C PRO A 50 -6.40 24.81 2.79
N GLN A 51 -5.76 24.12 1.84
CA GLN A 51 -6.25 22.84 1.29
C GLN A 51 -5.67 21.61 2.03
N GLY A 52 -4.66 21.80 2.89
CA GLY A 52 -3.92 20.70 3.49
C GLY A 52 -3.09 19.92 2.46
N THR A 53 -2.45 18.84 2.89
CA THR A 53 -1.67 17.98 1.98
C THR A 53 -1.80 16.52 2.36
N ILE A 54 -1.94 15.66 1.35
CA ILE A 54 -1.93 14.21 1.53
C ILE A 54 -0.62 13.68 0.96
N TRP A 55 0.18 13.05 1.81
CA TRP A 55 1.42 12.40 1.41
C TRP A 55 1.24 10.87 1.43
N LYS A 56 1.86 10.19 0.46
CA LYS A 56 1.95 8.73 0.44
C LYS A 56 3.06 8.29 1.41
N HIS A 57 2.76 7.37 2.31
CA HIS A 57 3.79 6.71 3.13
C HIS A 57 4.50 5.64 2.32
N SER A 58 5.78 5.36 2.60
CA SER A 58 6.46 4.21 2.00
C SER A 58 5.96 2.90 2.62
N LEU A 59 5.93 1.84 1.82
CA LEU A 59 5.56 0.50 2.28
C LEU A 59 6.41 0.06 3.47
N LYS A 60 7.72 0.28 3.41
CA LYS A 60 8.67 -0.01 4.50
C LYS A 60 8.27 0.64 5.81
N MET A 61 7.86 1.91 5.78
CA MET A 61 7.42 2.62 6.99
C MET A 61 6.12 2.02 7.53
N LEU A 62 5.13 1.78 6.66
CA LEU A 62 3.84 1.21 7.07
C LEU A 62 4.02 -0.19 7.68
N VAL A 63 4.82 -1.05 7.05
CA VAL A 63 5.11 -2.39 7.57
C VAL A 63 5.82 -2.31 8.93
N GLU A 64 6.78 -1.39 9.09
CA GLU A 64 7.46 -1.20 10.38
C GLU A 64 6.50 -0.71 11.47
N LYS A 65 5.65 0.28 11.17
CA LYS A 65 4.76 0.89 12.18
C LYS A 65 3.53 0.06 12.50
N VAL A 66 2.90 -0.53 11.50
CA VAL A 66 1.62 -1.24 11.64
C VAL A 66 1.84 -2.72 11.96
N LEU A 67 2.84 -3.36 11.34
CA LEU A 67 3.09 -4.80 11.50
C LEU A 67 4.26 -5.10 12.45
N GLY A 68 5.01 -4.09 12.89
CA GLY A 68 6.09 -4.24 13.87
C GLY A 68 7.32 -5.00 13.34
N ARG A 69 7.48 -5.12 12.02
CA ARG A 69 8.61 -5.81 11.38
C ARG A 69 9.21 -4.94 10.27
N ARG A 70 10.48 -5.18 9.92
CA ARG A 70 11.14 -4.48 8.82
C ARG A 70 11.14 -5.36 7.57
N ILE A 71 10.92 -4.72 6.43
CA ILE A 71 11.15 -5.28 5.09
C ILE A 71 12.32 -4.53 4.45
N GLN A 72 13.02 -5.16 3.51
CA GLN A 72 14.13 -4.53 2.79
C GLN A 72 15.12 -3.82 3.74
N ALA A 73 15.47 -4.50 4.85
CA ALA A 73 16.21 -3.90 5.97
C ALA A 73 17.71 -3.80 5.72
N LEU A 74 18.25 -4.66 4.86
CA LEU A 74 19.62 -4.55 4.36
C LEU A 74 19.64 -3.40 3.35
N GLY A 75 20.56 -2.46 3.49
CA GLY A 75 20.79 -1.39 2.52
C GLY A 75 22.17 -1.60 1.88
N GLY A 76 22.24 -1.56 0.55
CA GLY A 76 23.45 -1.80 -0.24
C GLY A 76 23.15 -2.32 -1.65
N GLU A 77 24.17 -2.53 -2.48
CA GLU A 77 24.02 -3.13 -3.82
C GLU A 77 23.47 -4.58 -3.76
N ASP A 78 23.54 -5.22 -2.59
CA ASP A 78 23.00 -6.55 -2.31
C ASP A 78 21.57 -6.55 -1.72
N SER A 79 20.97 -5.37 -1.47
CA SER A 79 19.54 -5.29 -1.16
C SER A 79 18.74 -5.56 -2.41
N ARG A 80 18.41 -6.82 -2.64
CA ARG A 80 17.45 -7.17 -3.66
C ARG A 80 16.06 -6.86 -3.14
N ASP A 81 15.39 -5.89 -3.75
CA ASP A 81 13.96 -5.66 -3.54
C ASP A 81 13.20 -6.95 -3.91
N ASP A 82 12.71 -7.65 -2.89
CA ASP A 82 11.89 -8.85 -3.10
C ASP A 82 10.44 -8.41 -3.33
N SER A 83 10.03 -8.34 -4.59
CA SER A 83 8.64 -8.01 -4.95
C SER A 83 7.62 -8.93 -4.27
N ALA A 84 7.99 -10.18 -3.95
CA ALA A 84 7.12 -11.08 -3.22
C ALA A 84 7.01 -10.69 -1.73
N GLU A 85 8.09 -10.16 -1.12
CA GLU A 85 8.05 -9.57 0.23
C GLU A 85 7.13 -8.35 0.28
N ASP A 86 7.24 -7.47 -0.71
CA ASP A 86 6.40 -6.27 -0.81
C ASP A 86 4.92 -6.63 -1.00
N ALA A 87 4.63 -7.56 -1.91
CA ALA A 87 3.26 -8.04 -2.12
C ALA A 87 2.65 -8.65 -0.85
N ARG A 88 3.43 -9.45 -0.10
CA ARG A 88 3.01 -9.99 1.20
C ARG A 88 2.78 -8.89 2.23
N GLY A 89 3.69 -7.94 2.33
CA GLY A 89 3.58 -6.78 3.24
C GLY A 89 2.31 -5.96 2.97
N ALA A 90 2.01 -5.68 1.69
CA ALA A 90 0.79 -4.96 1.32
C ALA A 90 -0.49 -5.74 1.71
N VAL A 91 -0.53 -7.05 1.47
CA VAL A 91 -1.68 -7.89 1.87
C VAL A 91 -1.83 -7.92 3.40
N GLU A 92 -0.74 -8.11 4.14
CA GLU A 92 -0.76 -8.10 5.61
C GLU A 92 -1.28 -6.77 6.18
N LEU A 93 -0.88 -5.63 5.60
CA LEU A 93 -1.40 -4.31 5.98
C LEU A 93 -2.91 -4.21 5.78
N VAL A 94 -3.43 -4.68 4.64
CA VAL A 94 -4.88 -4.69 4.37
C VAL A 94 -5.61 -5.60 5.37
N LEU A 95 -5.07 -6.78 5.66
CA LEU A 95 -5.67 -7.69 6.63
C LEU A 95 -5.72 -7.06 8.03
N GLU A 96 -4.66 -6.38 8.45
CA GLU A 96 -4.62 -5.70 9.74
C GLU A 96 -5.61 -4.53 9.80
N TYR A 97 -5.70 -3.75 8.73
CA TYR A 97 -6.72 -2.72 8.56
C TYR A 97 -8.13 -3.28 8.77
N LEU A 98 -8.47 -4.37 8.09
CA LEU A 98 -9.79 -4.98 8.21
C LEU A 98 -10.09 -5.48 9.63
N LYS A 99 -9.11 -6.10 10.31
CA LYS A 99 -9.28 -6.56 11.70
C LYS A 99 -9.59 -5.40 12.64
N VAL A 100 -8.90 -4.27 12.47
CA VAL A 100 -9.11 -3.09 13.32
C VAL A 100 -10.47 -2.45 13.02
N GLN A 101 -10.85 -2.33 11.75
CA GLN A 101 -12.17 -1.80 11.36
C GLN A 101 -13.33 -2.67 11.87
N GLN A 102 -13.20 -4.00 11.83
CA GLN A 102 -14.23 -4.91 12.39
C GLN A 102 -14.46 -4.72 13.89
N LYS A 103 -13.44 -4.23 14.62
CA LYS A 103 -13.52 -3.91 16.05
C LYS A 103 -13.95 -2.46 16.31
N GLY A 104 -14.25 -1.68 15.27
CA GLY A 104 -14.54 -0.26 15.38
C GLY A 104 -13.34 0.60 15.79
N GLY A 105 -12.12 0.08 15.62
CA GLY A 105 -10.89 0.77 15.99
C GLY A 105 -10.33 1.65 14.87
N VAL A 106 -9.28 2.41 15.21
CA VAL A 106 -8.48 3.19 14.28
C VAL A 106 -7.04 2.71 14.38
N ILE A 107 -6.36 2.53 13.24
CA ILE A 107 -4.92 2.22 13.25
C ILE A 107 -4.17 3.54 13.46
N SER A 108 -3.45 3.61 14.57
CA SER A 108 -2.50 4.69 14.86
C SER A 108 -1.08 4.23 14.54
N TYR A 109 -0.32 5.03 13.78
CA TYR A 109 1.05 4.72 13.36
C TYR A 109 1.95 5.98 13.31
#